data_AF-A0A7D9HDF2-F1
#
_entry.id   AF-A0A7D9HDF2-F1
#
_cell.length_a   1.000
_cell.length_b   1.000
_cell.length_c   1.000
_cell.angle_alpha   90.00
_cell.angle_beta   90.00
_cell.angle_gamma   90.00
#
_symmetry.space_group_name_H-M   'P 1'
#
loop_
_entity.id
_entity.type
_entity.pdbx_description
1 polymer ?
#
loop_
_entity_poly.entity_id
_entity_poly.type
_entity_poly.pdbx_seq_one_letter_code
_entity_poly.pdbx_strand_id
1 'polypeptide(L)' 'MNNEVMSGMNRMNMNGNGGKVVFRKTTIFQLITEMALKNHKGTESEVVQICSRLLKYAPDRKGGGGCKENSA' A
#
# COMPACT_ATOMS: atom_id res chain seq x y z
N MET A 1 5.16 10.33 -15.11
CA MET A 1 3.94 9.99 -14.35
C MET A 1 4.39 9.52 -12.98
N ASN A 2 4.77 10.37 -12.00
CA ASN A 2 5.42 9.80 -10.80
C ASN A 2 5.42 10.57 -9.45
N ASN A 3 4.89 11.79 -9.30
CA ASN A 3 4.89 12.45 -7.97
C ASN A 3 3.51 12.57 -7.31
N GLU A 4 2.44 12.79 -8.07
CA GLU A 4 1.11 13.01 -7.47
C GLU A 4 0.49 11.72 -6.93
N VAL A 5 0.64 10.61 -7.64
CA VAL A 5 0.17 9.29 -7.22
C VAL A 5 0.91 8.82 -5.95
N MET A 6 2.22 9.08 -5.89
CA MET A 6 3.07 8.72 -4.73
C MET A 6 2.78 9.60 -3.50
N SER A 7 2.53 10.89 -3.68
CA SER A 7 2.05 11.79 -2.63
C SER A 7 0.68 11.38 -2.08
N GLY A 8 -0.22 10.91 -2.96
CA GLY A 8 -1.51 10.34 -2.57
C GLY A 8 -1.37 9.10 -1.68
N MET A 9 -0.44 8.20 -1.99
CA MET A 9 -0.16 7.02 -1.16
C MET A 9 0.39 7.37 0.22
N ASN A 10 1.14 8.46 0.38
CA ASN A 10 1.62 8.90 1.70
C ASN A 10 0.48 9.39 2.61
N ARG A 11 -0.66 9.81 2.04
CA ARG A 11 -1.89 10.18 2.78
C ARG A 11 -2.77 8.97 3.13
N MET A 12 -2.39 7.77 2.71
CA MET A 12 -3.19 6.56 2.90
C MET A 12 -2.43 5.53 3.75
N ASN A 13 -3.18 4.72 4.49
CA ASN A 13 -2.69 3.47 5.06
C ASN A 13 -3.85 2.46 5.11
N MET A 14 -3.57 1.21 5.47
CA MET A 14 -4.61 0.17 5.47
C MET A 14 -5.81 0.47 6.39
N ASN A 15 -5.60 1.16 7.52
CA ASN A 15 -6.57 1.27 8.61
C ASN A 15 -7.06 2.71 8.90
N GLY A 16 -6.50 3.74 8.27
CA GLY A 16 -6.84 5.15 8.43
C GLY A 16 -6.31 5.89 9.67
N ASN A 17 -5.35 5.33 10.40
CA ASN A 17 -4.90 5.97 11.65
C ASN A 17 -4.04 7.22 11.40
N GLY A 18 -4.13 8.21 12.29
CA GLY A 18 -3.31 9.43 12.27
C GLY A 18 -3.69 10.45 11.20
N GLY A 19 -4.99 10.59 10.91
CA GLY A 19 -5.50 11.52 9.87
C GLY A 19 -5.31 11.04 8.43
N LYS A 20 -4.93 9.78 8.24
CA LYS A 20 -4.73 9.16 6.93
C LYS A 20 -6.01 8.51 6.42
N VAL A 21 -6.20 8.48 5.10
CA VAL A 21 -7.35 7.82 4.48
C VAL A 21 -7.19 6.30 4.54
N VAL A 22 -8.30 5.59 4.80
CA VAL A 22 -8.35 4.13 4.89
C VAL A 22 -8.29 3.51 3.49
N PHE A 23 -7.12 3.03 3.07
CA PHE A 23 -6.93 2.43 1.76
C PHE A 23 -7.82 1.21 1.53
N ARG A 24 -8.04 0.38 2.56
CA ARG A 24 -8.88 -0.83 2.48
C ARG A 24 -10.34 -0.53 2.09
N LYS A 25 -10.82 0.69 2.31
CA LYS A 25 -12.18 1.11 1.96
C LYS A 25 -12.29 1.75 0.57
N THR A 26 -11.18 1.86 -0.17
CA THR A 26 -11.17 2.45 -1.50
C THR A 26 -11.58 1.42 -2.55
N THR A 27 -12.22 1.89 -3.64
CA THR A 27 -12.51 1.07 -4.82
C THR A 27 -11.23 0.52 -5.46
N ILE A 28 -10.11 1.24 -5.34
CA ILE A 28 -8.80 0.79 -5.83
C ILE A 28 -8.37 -0.49 -5.09
N PHE A 29 -8.49 -0.53 -3.77
CA PHE A 29 -8.16 -1.74 -3.01
C PHE A 29 -9.06 -2.91 -3.42
N GLN A 30 -10.37 -2.69 -3.58
CA GLN A 30 -11.30 -3.71 -4.04
C GLN A 30 -10.92 -4.28 -5.41
N LEU A 31 -10.60 -3.40 -6.37
CA LEU A 31 -10.17 -3.80 -7.72
C LEU A 31 -8.86 -4.60 -7.70
N ILE A 32 -7.89 -4.17 -6.89
CA ILE A 32 -6.62 -4.91 -6.71
C ILE A 32 -6.89 -6.30 -6.14
N THR A 33 -7.71 -6.41 -5.10
CA THR A 33 -8.07 -7.69 -4.49
C THR A 33 -8.79 -8.59 -5.49
N GLU A 34 -9.78 -8.08 -6.20
CA GLU A 34 -10.52 -8.85 -7.21
C GLU A 34 -9.59 -9.37 -8.31
N MET A 35 -8.76 -8.51 -8.87
CA MET A 35 -7.83 -8.89 -9.94
C MET A 35 -6.74 -9.83 -9.46
N ALA A 36 -6.24 -9.65 -8.23
CA ALA A 36 -5.24 -10.54 -7.65
C ALA A 36 -5.80 -11.94 -7.43
N LEU A 37 -7.00 -12.05 -6.85
CA LEU A 37 -7.65 -13.35 -6.59
C LEU A 37 -8.12 -14.04 -7.87
N LYS A 38 -8.48 -13.27 -8.91
CA LYS A 38 -8.88 -13.81 -10.21
C LYS A 38 -7.70 -14.37 -11.00
N ASN A 39 -6.54 -13.72 -10.95
CA ASN A 39 -5.39 -14.07 -11.80
C ASN A 39 -4.30 -14.88 -11.07
N HIS A 40 -4.33 -14.91 -9.73
CA HIS A 40 -3.34 -15.61 -8.93
C HIS A 40 -4.02 -16.49 -7.87
N LYS A 41 -3.40 -17.65 -7.59
CA LYS A 41 -3.79 -18.47 -6.44
C LYS A 41 -3.24 -17.80 -5.18
N GLY A 42 -4.10 -17.06 -4.51
CA GLY A 42 -3.76 -16.38 -3.27
C GLY A 42 -5.01 -16.08 -2.44
N THR A 43 -4.79 -15.44 -1.30
CA THR A 43 -5.79 -15.08 -0.31
C THR A 43 -5.91 -13.56 -0.17
N GLU A 44 -7.04 -13.07 0.30
CA GLU A 44 -7.21 -11.65 0.62
C GLU A 44 -6.14 -11.17 1.62
N SER A 45 -5.74 -12.03 2.56
CA SER A 45 -4.69 -11.74 3.55
C SER A 45 -3.34 -11.45 2.89
N GLU A 46 -2.95 -12.21 1.86
CA GLU A 46 -1.71 -11.98 1.12
C GLU A 46 -1.75 -10.66 0.36
N VAL A 47 -2.89 -10.35 -0.27
CA VAL A 47 -3.10 -9.05 -0.95
C VAL A 47 -2.96 -7.90 0.05
N VAL A 48 -3.59 -8.00 1.22
CA VAL A 48 -3.49 -7.02 2.30
C VAL A 48 -2.04 -6.81 2.75
N GLN A 49 -1.27 -7.89 2.91
CA GLN A 49 0.14 -7.81 3.30
C GLN A 49 1.01 -7.11 2.25
N ILE A 50 0.80 -7.42 0.97
CA ILE A 50 1.52 -6.80 -0.15
C ILE A 50 1.18 -5.31 -0.25
N CYS A 51 -0.11 -4.95 -0.24
CA CYS A 51 -0.56 -3.56 -0.27
C CYS A 51 -0.01 -2.77 0.94
N SER A 52 -0.05 -3.36 2.14
CA SER A 52 0.51 -2.75 3.35
C SER A 52 2.01 -2.47 3.21
N ARG A 53 2.77 -3.41 2.63
CA ARG A 53 4.20 -3.24 2.33
C ARG A 53 4.42 -2.07 1.37
N LEU A 54 3.75 -2.07 0.23
CA LEU A 54 3.93 -1.04 -0.79
C LEU A 54 3.52 0.36 -0.30
N LEU A 55 2.43 0.45 0.48
CA LEU A 55 2.00 1.71 1.11
C LEU A 55 2.97 2.18 2.21
N LYS A 56 3.67 1.26 2.89
CA LYS A 56 4.67 1.60 3.91
C LYS A 56 5.95 2.19 3.29
N TYR A 57 6.33 1.72 2.10
CA TYR A 57 7.58 2.07 1.41
C TYR A 57 7.39 3.04 0.24
N ALA A 58 6.29 3.81 0.20
CA ALA A 58 6.14 4.87 -0.79
C ALA A 58 7.32 5.86 -0.68
N PRO A 59 8.04 6.15 -1.79
CA PRO A 59 9.36 6.80 -1.78
C PRO A 59 9.42 8.19 -1.12
N ASP A 60 8.29 8.84 -0.87
CA ASP A 60 8.20 10.16 -0.23
C ASP A 60 7.76 10.14 1.24
N ARG A 61 7.76 8.99 1.91
CA ARG A 61 7.33 8.90 3.31
C ARG A 61 8.38 9.50 4.26
N LYS A 62 8.33 10.83 4.45
CA LYS A 62 9.03 11.52 5.55
C LYS A 62 8.63 10.91 6.90
N GLY A 63 9.59 10.25 7.58
CA GLY A 63 9.40 9.63 8.90
C GLY A 63 9.00 8.15 8.92
N GLY A 64 8.99 7.46 7.78
CA GLY A 64 8.89 5.99 7.78
C GLY A 64 10.28 5.39 7.99
N GLY A 65 10.56 4.88 9.19
CA GLY A 65 11.81 4.17 9.52
C GLY A 65 12.21 3.24 8.37
N GLY A 66 13.33 3.59 7.75
CA GLY A 66 13.74 3.11 6.45
C GLY A 66 13.71 1.59 6.35
N CYS A 67 13.52 1.11 5.13
CA CYS A 67 14.15 -0.14 4.76
C CYS A 67 15.62 0.00 5.19
N LYS A 68 16.06 -0.77 6.19
CA LYS A 68 17.47 -1.10 6.25
C LYS A 68 17.69 -1.85 4.95
N GLU A 69 18.32 -1.18 4.00
CA GLU A 69 18.92 -1.83 2.85
C GLU A 69 19.67 -3.03 3.43
N ASN A 70 19.23 -4.24 3.11
CA ASN A 70 20.16 -5.34 3.13
C ASN A 70 21.14 -5.01 2.00
N SER A 71 22.19 -4.28 2.35
CA SER A 71 23.43 -4.25 1.62
C SER A 71 23.91 -5.69 1.57
N ALA A 72 23.78 -6.31 0.40
CA ALA A 72 24.47 -7.50 -0.02
C ALA A 72 25.12 -7.19 -1.36
#